data_AF-A0A8B6H9M0-F1
#
_entry.id   AF-A0A8B6H9M0-F1
#
_cell.length_a   1.000
_cell.length_b   1.000
_cell.length_c   1.000
_cell.angle_alpha   90.00
_cell.angle_beta   90.00
_cell.angle_gamma   90.00
#
_symmetry.space_group_name_H-M   'P 1'
#
loop_
_entity.id
_entity.type
_entity.pdbx_description
1 polymer ?
#
loop_
_entity_poly.entity_id
_entity_poly.type
_entity_poly.pdbx_seq_one_letter_code
_entity_poly.pdbx_strand_id
1 'polypeptide(L)'
;ISDQTVLCSRHFKLTDFKWTPVRKTLKPDSVPSIFDWSNQVTPRRELFKHPVPQKRPRPEYEDEAGDNAADLGCEPIPEIQDGDLSLW
;
A
#
# COMPACT_ATOMS: atom_id res chain seq x y z
N ILE A 1 -0.23 -19.01 24.05
CA ILE A 1 -0.15 -18.48 22.68
C ILE A 1 -0.89 -19.44 21.78
N SER A 2 -1.73 -18.95 20.87
CA SER A 2 -2.50 -19.77 19.93
C SER A 2 -2.25 -19.32 18.49
N ASP A 3 -2.60 -20.13 17.51
CA ASP A 3 -2.34 -19.87 16.08
C ASP A 3 -3.09 -18.66 15.52
N GLN A 4 -4.06 -18.13 16.28
CA GLN A 4 -4.83 -16.93 15.95
C GLN A 4 -4.20 -15.66 16.54
N THR A 5 -3.15 -15.78 17.36
CA THR A 5 -2.49 -14.63 17.95
C THR A 5 -1.59 -13.95 16.92
N VAL A 6 -1.87 -12.67 16.67
CA VAL A 6 -1.09 -11.83 15.75
C VAL A 6 -0.52 -10.64 16.51
N LEU A 7 0.71 -10.26 16.17
CA LEU A 7 1.39 -9.10 16.74
C LEU A 7 1.55 -8.01 15.68
N CYS A 8 1.39 -6.75 16.09
CA CYS A 8 1.66 -5.63 15.20
C CYS A 8 3.17 -5.45 14.97
N SER A 9 3.56 -4.92 13.81
CA SER A 9 4.96 -4.80 13.39
C SER A 9 5.82 -3.89 14.28
N ARG A 10 5.20 -3.07 15.13
CA ARG A 10 5.88 -2.16 16.07
C ARG A 10 6.63 -2.90 17.19
N HIS A 11 6.31 -4.16 17.42
CA HIS A 11 6.95 -4.96 18.48
C HIS A 11 8.29 -5.58 18.05
N PHE A 12 8.67 -5.41 16.78
CA PHE A 12 9.90 -5.96 16.21
C PHE A 12 10.84 -4.83 15.78
N LYS A 13 12.15 -5.09 15.82
CA LYS A 13 13.13 -4.12 15.32
C LYS A 13 13.10 -4.12 13.79
N LEU A 14 13.52 -3.01 13.19
CA LEU A 14 13.61 -2.91 11.72
C LEU A 14 14.56 -3.96 11.12
N THR A 15 15.61 -4.35 11.86
CA THR A 15 16.60 -5.37 11.50
C THR A 15 16.04 -6.79 11.43
N ASP A 16 14.89 -7.02 12.05
CA ASP A 16 14.25 -8.34 12.11
C ASP A 16 13.40 -8.61 10.87
N PHE A 17 13.12 -7.57 10.09
CA PHE A 17 12.42 -7.68 8.83
C PHE A 17 13.39 -7.92 7.67
N LYS A 18 12.95 -8.74 6.73
CA LYS A 18 13.55 -8.88 5.40
C LYS A 18 12.61 -8.30 4.35
N TRP A 19 13.17 -7.56 3.42
CA TRP A 19 12.43 -7.04 2.28
C TRP A 19 12.35 -8.12 1.19
N THR A 20 11.15 -8.36 0.69
CA THR A 20 10.93 -9.14 -0.53
C THR A 20 10.28 -8.20 -1.55
N PRO A 21 10.34 -8.51 -2.86
CA PRO A 21 9.75 -7.64 -3.89
C PRO A 21 8.27 -7.31 -3.66
N VAL A 22 7.54 -8.21 -2.97
CA VAL A 22 6.09 -8.08 -2.76
C VAL A 22 5.75 -7.48 -1.39
N ARG A 23 6.51 -7.81 -0.34
CA ARG A 23 6.17 -7.42 1.03
C ARG A 23 7.33 -7.46 2.00
N LYS A 24 7.19 -6.74 3.10
CA LYS A 24 8.05 -6.87 4.28
C LYS A 24 7.65 -8.12 5.07
N THR A 25 8.60 -9.01 5.34
CA THR A 25 8.35 -10.24 6.12
C THR A 25 9.31 -10.34 7.31
N LEU A 26 8.92 -11.07 8.34
CA LEU A 26 9.79 -11.37 9.48
C LEU A 26 10.80 -12.48 9.11
N LYS A 27 11.98 -12.44 9.73
CA LYS A 27 12.90 -13.57 9.75
C LYS A 27 12.29 -14.72 10.58
N PRO A 28 12.59 -15.98 10.28
CA PRO A 28 12.02 -17.11 11.02
C PRO A 28 12.36 -17.07 12.52
N ASP A 29 13.56 -16.61 12.87
CA ASP A 29 14.04 -16.56 14.26
C ASP A 29 13.80 -15.21 14.93
N SER A 30 13.04 -14.31 14.31
CA SER A 30 12.76 -13.00 14.90
C SER A 30 11.82 -13.15 16.09
N VAL A 31 12.23 -12.58 17.23
CA VAL A 31 11.41 -12.51 18.43
C VAL A 31 10.99 -11.06 18.71
N PRO A 32 9.75 -10.83 19.18
CA PRO A 32 9.30 -9.48 19.51
C PRO A 32 10.03 -8.98 20.76
N SER A 33 10.92 -8.00 20.59
CA SER A 33 11.73 -7.45 21.68
C SER A 33 11.25 -6.10 22.20
N ILE A 34 10.39 -5.41 21.45
CA ILE A 34 9.90 -4.07 21.79
C ILE A 34 8.53 -4.21 22.46
N PHE A 35 8.56 -4.47 23.76
CA PHE A 35 7.39 -4.38 24.63
C PHE A 35 7.62 -3.26 25.63
N ASP A 36 6.93 -2.16 25.40
CA ASP A 36 6.82 -1.11 26.40
C ASP A 36 5.75 -1.56 27.40
N TRP A 37 6.20 -2.08 28.54
CA TRP A 37 5.31 -2.52 29.63
C TRP A 37 4.69 -1.34 30.39
N SER A 38 5.03 -0.10 30.00
CA SER A 38 4.38 1.07 30.55
C SER A 38 2.92 1.12 30.09
N ASN A 39 1.98 1.18 31.04
CA ASN A 39 0.54 1.32 30.79
C ASN A 39 0.15 2.72 30.25
N GLN A 40 1.07 3.41 29.58
CA GLN A 40 0.86 4.73 28.98
C GLN A 40 0.09 4.54 27.67
N VAL A 41 -1.23 4.37 27.79
CA VAL A 41 -2.13 4.30 26.62
C VAL A 41 -2.02 5.64 25.88
N THR A 42 -1.48 5.61 24.66
CA THR A 42 -1.46 6.82 23.82
C THR A 42 -2.90 7.29 23.59
N PRO A 43 -3.22 8.57 23.86
CA PRO A 43 -4.58 9.06 23.68
C PRO A 43 -5.02 8.88 22.22
N ARG A 44 -6.21 8.33 22.03
CA ARG A 44 -6.80 8.16 20.70
C ARG A 44 -6.96 9.55 20.07
N ARG A 45 -6.31 9.80 18.94
CA ARG A 45 -6.53 11.04 18.18
C ARG A 45 -8.00 11.14 17.81
N GLU A 46 -8.61 12.27 18.13
CA GLU A 46 -9.96 12.57 17.66
C GLU A 46 -9.92 12.72 16.13
N LEU A 47 -10.79 11.96 15.46
CA LEU A 47 -11.00 12.14 14.03
C LEU A 47 -11.84 13.41 13.86
N PHE A 48 -11.22 14.48 13.39
CA PHE A 48 -11.96 15.67 12.96
C PHE A 48 -12.92 15.24 11.86
N LYS A 49 -14.23 15.31 12.15
CA LYS A 49 -15.29 15.04 11.18
C LYS A 49 -15.31 16.20 10.21
N HIS A 50 -14.52 16.11 9.14
CA HIS A 50 -14.69 17.04 8.02
C HIS A 50 -16.10 16.84 7.45
N PRO A 51 -16.86 17.92 7.19
CA PRO A 51 -18.13 17.82 6.50
C PRO A 51 -17.92 17.11 5.17
N VAL A 52 -18.64 16.01 4.95
CA VAL A 52 -18.63 15.31 3.67
C VAL A 52 -19.15 16.28 2.60
N PRO A 53 -18.41 16.50 1.49
CA PRO A 53 -18.92 17.33 0.40
C PRO A 53 -20.22 16.71 -0.11
N GLN A 54 -21.32 17.47 -0.08
CA GLN A 54 -22.59 17.03 -0.67
C GLN A 54 -22.36 16.79 -2.15
N LYS A 55 -22.51 15.52 -2.59
CA LYS A 55 -22.50 15.18 -4.02
C LYS A 55 -23.60 16.00 -4.69
N ARG A 56 -23.24 16.81 -5.68
CA ARG A 56 -24.23 17.40 -6.59
C ARG A 56 -25.01 16.25 -7.25
N PRO A 57 -26.32 16.39 -7.48
CA PRO A 57 -27.08 15.42 -8.26
C PRO A 57 -26.37 15.17 -9.59
N ARG A 58 -26.14 13.89 -9.92
CA ARG A 58 -25.61 13.50 -11.23
C ARG A 58 -26.67 13.89 -12.26
N PRO A 59 -26.36 14.72 -13.27
CA PRO A 59 -27.30 14.93 -14.36
C PRO A 59 -27.60 13.58 -15.01
N GLU A 60 -28.89 13.32 -15.19
CA GLU A 60 -29.43 12.16 -15.90
C GLU A 60 -28.82 12.19 -17.31
N TYR A 61 -27.99 11.20 -17.64
CA TYR A 61 -27.51 11.02 -19.00
C TYR A 61 -28.54 10.12 -19.69
N GLU A 62 -29.09 10.58 -20.81
CA GLU A 62 -29.94 9.77 -21.68
C GLU A 62 -29.07 8.64 -22.27
N ASP A 63 -29.53 7.40 -22.12
CA ASP A 63 -28.94 6.21 -22.72
C ASP A 63 -29.15 6.26 -24.25
N GLU A 64 -28.17 6.80 -24.96
CA GLU A 64 -28.04 6.55 -26.40
C GLU A 64 -26.90 5.54 -26.62
N ALA A 65 -27.31 4.31 -26.94
CA ALA A 65 -26.45 3.21 -27.31
C ALA A 65 -25.63 3.57 -28.55
N GLY A 66 -24.32 3.74 -28.35
CA GLY A 66 -23.35 3.96 -29.42
C GLY A 66 -22.24 2.93 -29.37
N ASP A 67 -22.41 1.83 -30.09
CA ASP A 67 -21.37 0.86 -30.40
C ASP A 67 -20.19 1.56 -31.11
N ASN A 68 -19.06 1.70 -30.45
CA ASN A 68 -17.77 1.93 -31.12
C ASN A 68 -16.68 1.15 -30.39
N ALA A 69 -16.50 -0.09 -30.83
CA ALA A 69 -15.27 -0.84 -30.61
C ALA A 69 -14.13 -0.13 -31.34
N ALA A 70 -13.33 0.66 -30.62
CA ALA A 70 -12.08 1.20 -31.11
C ALA A 70 -10.93 0.67 -30.25
N ASP A 71 -10.34 -0.41 -30.78
CA ASP A 71 -8.91 -0.64 -30.93
C ASP A 71 -8.02 -0.46 -29.69
N LEU A 72 -7.60 -1.60 -29.15
CA LEU A 72 -6.55 -1.74 -28.14
C LEU A 72 -5.20 -1.37 -28.75
N GLY A 73 -4.87 -0.08 -28.76
CA GLY A 73 -3.50 0.37 -28.97
C GLY A 73 -2.61 0.02 -27.76
N CYS A 74 -1.99 -1.16 -27.78
CA CYS A 74 -0.77 -1.40 -27.02
C CYS A 74 0.35 -0.59 -27.68
N GLU A 75 0.62 0.60 -27.16
CA GLU A 75 1.85 1.33 -27.49
C GLU A 75 3.06 0.48 -27.05
N PRO A 76 4.00 0.14 -27.95
CA PRO A 76 5.20 -0.59 -27.57
C PRO A 76 6.08 0.29 -26.66
N ILE A 77 6.49 -0.28 -25.52
CA ILE A 77 7.47 0.33 -24.62
C ILE A 77 8.77 0.55 -25.41
N PRO A 78 9.39 1.75 -25.38
CA PRO A 78 10.62 1.99 -26.09
C PRO A 78 11.73 1.06 -25.61
N GLU A 79 12.39 0.42 -26.57
CA GLU A 79 13.58 -0.42 -26.41
C GLU A 79 14.69 0.41 -25.75
N ILE A 80 15.04 0.05 -24.51
CA ILE A 80 16.20 0.64 -23.82
C ILE A 80 17.42 0.08 -24.55
N GLN A 81 18.14 0.95 -25.26
CA GLN A 81 19.43 0.61 -25.84
C GLN A 81 20.41 0.34 -24.70
N ASP A 82 20.84 -0.91 -24.56
CA ASP A 82 22.05 -1.28 -23.81
C ASP A 82 23.26 -0.67 -24.54
N GLY A 83 23.51 0.60 -24.26
CA GLY A 83 24.53 1.38 -24.92
C GLY A 83 25.25 2.28 -23.92
N ASP A 84 26.48 1.89 -23.60
CA ASP A 84 27.55 2.74 -23.07
C ASP A 84 27.70 2.84 -21.54
N LEU A 85 28.02 1.70 -20.90
CA LEU A 85 28.90 1.69 -19.72
C LEU A 85 30.37 1.78 -20.18
N SER A 86 30.75 2.87 -20.82
CA SER A 86 32.14 3.30 -20.89
C SER A 86 32.24 4.81 -20.81
N LEU A 87 32.37 5.35 -19.60
CA LEU A 87 33.44 6.31 -19.25
C LEU A 87 33.20 6.95 -17.85
N TRP A 88 34.22 6.77 -16.99
CA TRP A 88 34.56 7.46 -15.73
C TRP A 88 33.83 7.05 -14.44
#